data_AF-A0A8H7UV48-F1
#
_entry.id   AF-A0A8H7UV48-F1
#
_cell.length_a   1.000
_cell.length_b   1.000
_cell.length_c   1.000
_cell.angle_alpha   90.00
_cell.angle_beta   90.00
_cell.angle_gamma   90.00
#
_symmetry.space_group_name_H-M   'P 1'
#
loop_
_entity.id
_entity.type
_entity.pdbx_description
1 polymer ?
#
loop_
_entity_poly.entity_id
_entity_poly.type
_entity_poly.pdbx_seq_one_letter_code
_entity_poly.pdbx_strand_id
1 'polypeptide(L)'
;MNLKISRLHHSTSFAVMFNRRAIDFENYTNVDHNWDNSVITPELVSAQYHKTNKFNIPALSKRIQLTQEKDNARLLKHHHIIHKKFPIGRQVMIRNVMKTGKTDPNFIGPFTIQNYATNGFYVLVD
;
A
#
# COMPACT_ATOMS: atom_id res chain seq x y z
N MET A 1 18.14 4.99 15.22
CA MET A 1 18.31 5.40 13.81
C MET A 1 17.10 4.91 12.99
N ASN A 2 16.65 5.66 11.98
CA ASN A 2 15.44 5.31 11.21
C ASN A 2 15.72 4.23 10.14
N LEU A 3 15.92 2.99 10.61
CA LEU A 3 16.36 1.83 9.82
C LEU A 3 15.24 0.85 9.51
N LYS A 4 14.00 1.16 9.85
CA LYS A 4 12.86 0.28 9.55
C LYS A 4 12.71 0.17 8.04
N ILE A 5 12.68 -1.06 7.53
CA ILE A 5 12.43 -1.33 6.12
C ILE A 5 10.95 -1.08 5.83
N SER A 6 10.67 -0.18 4.90
CA SER A 6 9.30 0.08 4.46
C SER A 6 8.80 -1.05 3.57
N ARG A 7 7.56 -1.51 3.79
CA ARG A 7 6.91 -2.53 2.96
C ARG A 7 6.72 -2.07 1.50
N LEU A 8 6.47 -0.78 1.28
CA LEU A 8 6.07 -0.26 -0.04
C LEU A 8 7.19 -0.31 -1.09
N HIS A 9 8.43 -0.15 -0.68
CA HIS A 9 9.58 -0.04 -1.59
C HIS A 9 10.82 -0.80 -1.10
N HIS A 10 10.69 -1.52 0.01
CA HIS A 10 11.72 -2.39 0.59
C HIS A 10 13.05 -1.70 0.88
N SER A 11 13.02 -0.40 1.21
CA SER A 11 14.21 0.35 1.64
C SER A 11 13.95 1.01 2.99
N THR A 12 15.02 1.39 3.68
CA THR A 12 14.91 2.15 4.93
C THR A 12 14.67 3.62 4.64
N SER A 13 13.96 4.31 5.54
CA SER A 13 13.74 5.76 5.40
C SER A 13 15.06 6.54 5.29
N PHE A 14 16.09 6.11 6.04
CA PHE A 14 17.43 6.67 5.93
C PHE A 14 18.00 6.53 4.51
N ALA A 15 17.94 5.33 3.92
CA ALA A 15 18.49 5.09 2.60
C ALA A 15 17.78 5.89 1.51
N VAL A 16 16.46 6.08 1.65
CA VAL A 16 15.68 6.90 0.71
C VAL A 16 16.04 8.38 0.81
N MET A 17 16.21 8.92 2.03
CA MET A 17 16.55 10.33 2.21
C MET A 17 17.98 10.65 1.78
N PHE A 18 18.93 9.79 2.12
CA PHE A 18 20.36 10.08 1.94
C PHE A 18 21.01 9.35 0.75
N ASN A 19 20.24 8.54 0.01
CA ASN A 19 20.73 7.72 -1.12
C ASN A 19 21.99 6.90 -0.79
N ARG A 20 22.13 6.48 0.47
CA ARG A 20 23.25 5.69 0.98
C ARG A 20 22.79 4.76 2.10
N ARG A 21 23.54 3.69 2.34
CA ARG A 21 23.28 2.82 3.50
C ARG A 21 23.56 3.59 4.79
N ALA A 22 22.78 3.28 5.82
CA ALA A 22 23.13 3.68 7.17
C ALA A 22 24.44 3.00 7.59
N ILE A 23 25.18 3.69 8.46
CA ILE A 23 26.33 3.12 9.16
C ILE A 23 25.80 2.12 10.18
N ASP A 24 26.51 1.00 10.34
CA ASP A 24 26.15 -0.03 11.32
C ASP A 24 26.61 0.38 12.73
N PHE A 25 26.09 -0.26 13.77
CA PHE A 25 26.53 -0.02 15.14
C PHE A 25 27.70 -0.94 15.49
N GLU A 26 28.82 -0.72 14.81
CA GLU A 26 30.05 -1.49 15.03
C GLU A 26 31.12 -0.65 15.72
N ASN A 27 32.07 -1.31 16.37
CA ASN A 27 33.21 -0.62 16.97
C ASN A 27 34.19 -0.18 15.86
N TYR A 28 34.18 1.11 15.54
CA TYR A 28 35.02 1.70 14.49
C TYR A 28 36.43 2.09 14.95
N THR A 29 36.82 1.85 16.21
CA THR A 29 38.10 2.34 16.77
C THR A 29 39.34 1.75 16.07
N ASN A 30 39.28 0.49 15.63
CA ASN A 30 40.43 -0.23 15.04
C ASN A 30 40.21 -0.63 13.57
N VAL A 31 39.27 0.01 12.88
CA VAL A 31 39.03 -0.27 11.46
C VAL A 31 40.04 0.54 10.65
N ASP A 32 40.79 -0.13 9.78
CA ASP A 32 41.65 0.53 8.78
C ASP A 32 40.75 1.31 7.84
N HIS A 33 40.59 2.57 8.21
CA HIS A 33 39.76 3.52 7.56
C HIS A 33 40.47 3.95 6.28
N ASN A 34 40.17 3.27 5.17
CA ASN A 34 40.52 3.75 3.85
C ASN A 34 39.59 4.94 3.52
N TRP A 35 39.79 6.06 4.22
CA TRP A 35 39.07 7.29 3.94
C TRP A 35 39.48 7.72 2.55
N ASP A 36 38.52 7.68 1.63
CA ASP A 36 38.68 8.38 0.38
C ASP A 36 38.75 9.87 0.72
N ASN A 37 39.97 10.38 0.89
CA ASN A 37 40.26 11.78 1.15
C ASN A 37 40.06 12.63 -0.13
N SER A 38 39.37 12.10 -1.13
CA SER A 38 38.97 12.84 -2.31
C SER A 38 38.17 14.08 -1.88
N VAL A 39 38.66 15.25 -2.31
CA VAL A 39 37.98 16.52 -2.05
C VAL A 39 36.61 16.45 -2.71
N ILE A 40 35.55 16.71 -1.93
CA ILE A 40 34.18 16.76 -2.45
C ILE A 40 34.09 17.94 -3.43
N THR A 41 34.14 17.64 -4.72
CA THR A 41 33.97 18.65 -5.77
C THR A 41 32.48 18.84 -6.08
N PRO A 42 32.06 20.05 -6.51
CA PRO A 42 30.68 20.30 -6.94
C PRO A 42 30.21 19.35 -8.06
N GLU A 43 31.12 18.88 -8.90
CA GLU A 43 30.85 17.94 -9.99
C GLU A 43 30.45 16.55 -9.48
N LEU A 44 31.08 16.05 -8.42
CA LEU A 44 30.70 14.77 -7.81
C LEU A 44 29.30 14.85 -7.19
N VAL A 45 28.98 15.98 -6.56
CA VAL A 45 27.66 16.23 -5.97
C VAL A 45 26.59 16.29 -7.07
N SER A 46 26.84 17.00 -8.16
CA SER A 46 25.90 17.09 -9.28
C SER A 46 25.72 15.73 -9.97
N ALA A 47 26.79 14.95 -10.15
CA ALA A 47 26.72 13.60 -10.69
C ALA A 47 25.86 12.67 -9.82
N GLN A 48 26.02 12.72 -8.49
CA GLN A 48 25.22 11.94 -7.56
C GLN A 48 23.74 12.36 -7.58
N TYR A 49 23.47 13.66 -7.69
CA TYR A 49 22.11 14.19 -7.86
C TYR A 49 21.47 13.67 -9.15
N HIS A 50 22.18 13.75 -10.28
CA HIS A 50 21.71 13.24 -11.56
C HIS A 50 21.43 11.74 -11.52
N LYS A 51 22.31 10.95 -10.91
CA LYS A 51 22.12 9.51 -10.73
C LYS A 51 20.86 9.20 -9.92
N THR A 52 20.66 9.94 -8.83
CA THR A 52 19.50 9.77 -7.95
C THR A 52 18.19 10.05 -8.71
N ASN A 53 18.12 11.17 -9.40
CA ASN A 53 16.91 11.57 -10.13
C ASN A 53 16.62 10.67 -11.33
N LYS A 54 17.67 10.22 -12.04
CA LYS A 54 17.50 9.39 -13.24
C LYS A 54 17.16 7.94 -12.92
N PHE A 55 17.69 7.39 -11.84
CA PHE A 55 17.58 5.95 -11.56
C PHE A 55 16.85 5.64 -10.24
N ASN A 56 17.29 6.23 -9.13
CA ASN A 56 16.79 5.83 -7.80
C ASN A 56 15.32 6.22 -7.59
N ILE A 57 14.95 7.47 -7.87
CA ILE A 57 13.58 7.96 -7.66
C ILE A 57 12.57 7.20 -8.55
N PRO A 58 12.80 7.03 -9.87
CA PRO A 58 11.90 6.25 -10.70
C PRO A 58 11.79 4.79 -10.27
N ALA A 59 12.90 4.16 -9.85
CA ALA A 59 12.89 2.78 -9.37
C ALA A 59 12.06 2.62 -8.08
N LEU A 60 12.18 3.55 -7.13
CA LEU A 60 11.37 3.57 -5.92
C LEU A 60 9.90 3.78 -6.24
N SER A 61 9.57 4.75 -7.10
CA SER A 61 8.20 5.01 -7.55
C SER A 61 7.56 3.77 -8.17
N LYS A 62 8.28 3.09 -9.07
CA LYS A 62 7.82 1.83 -9.69
C LYS A 62 7.54 0.74 -8.65
N ARG A 63 8.40 0.58 -7.65
CA ARG A 63 8.17 -0.41 -6.56
C ARG A 63 6.93 -0.08 -5.73
N ILE A 64 6.69 1.20 -5.45
CA ILE A 64 5.50 1.66 -4.71
C ILE A 64 4.24 1.30 -5.51
N GLN A 65 4.21 1.63 -6.82
CA GLN A 65 3.10 1.32 -7.70
C GLN A 65 2.82 -0.18 -7.73
N LEU A 66 3.83 -1.02 -7.95
CA LEU A 66 3.68 -2.48 -7.97
C LEU A 66 3.13 -3.05 -6.65
N THR A 67 3.56 -2.49 -5.51
CA THR A 67 3.04 -2.92 -4.20
C THR A 67 1.58 -2.52 -4.04
N GLN A 68 1.22 -1.31 -4.45
CA GLN A 68 -0.16 -0.83 -4.40
C GLN A 68 -1.08 -1.62 -5.34
N GLU A 69 -0.63 -1.96 -6.55
CA GLU A 69 -1.36 -2.80 -7.49
C GLU A 69 -1.62 -4.20 -6.91
N LYS A 70 -0.61 -4.80 -6.26
CA LYS A 70 -0.77 -6.08 -5.56
C LYS A 70 -1.76 -5.99 -4.40
N ASP A 71 -1.69 -4.91 -3.63
CA ASP A 71 -2.62 -4.68 -2.53
C ASP A 71 -4.05 -4.49 -3.05
N ASN A 72 -4.23 -3.76 -4.16
CA ASN A 72 -5.51 -3.58 -4.82
C ASN A 72 -6.04 -4.91 -5.38
N ALA A 73 -5.22 -5.70 -6.06
CA ALA A 73 -5.61 -7.01 -6.56
C ALA A 73 -6.02 -7.96 -5.42
N ARG A 74 -5.28 -7.94 -4.29
CA ARG A 74 -5.65 -8.68 -3.08
C ARG A 74 -6.98 -8.20 -2.53
N LEU A 75 -7.18 -6.88 -2.47
CA LEU A 75 -8.41 -6.28 -1.98
C LEU A 75 -9.61 -6.68 -2.85
N LEU A 76 -9.50 -6.59 -4.17
CA LEU A 76 -10.54 -7.02 -5.12
C LEU A 76 -10.82 -8.52 -5.05
N LYS A 77 -9.80 -9.35 -4.77
CA LYS A 77 -9.97 -10.81 -4.61
C LYS A 77 -10.75 -11.17 -3.33
N HIS A 78 -10.51 -10.46 -2.24
CA HIS A 78 -11.09 -10.81 -0.93
C HIS A 78 -12.37 -10.04 -0.61
N HIS A 79 -12.53 -8.83 -1.15
CA HIS A 79 -13.68 -7.98 -0.92
C HIS A 79 -14.54 -7.91 -2.19
N HIS A 80 -15.81 -8.31 -2.05
CA HIS A 80 -16.78 -8.22 -3.12
C HIS A 80 -17.28 -6.77 -3.24
N ILE A 81 -16.53 -5.94 -3.97
CA ILE A 81 -16.91 -4.55 -4.22
C ILE A 81 -17.97 -4.51 -5.31
N ILE A 82 -19.12 -3.92 -5.01
CA ILE A 82 -20.20 -3.72 -5.97
C ILE A 82 -19.87 -2.48 -6.82
N HIS A 83 -19.29 -2.69 -8.00
CA HIS A 83 -18.95 -1.59 -8.92
C HIS A 83 -20.17 -0.97 -9.60
N LYS A 84 -21.21 -1.77 -9.85
CA LYS A 84 -22.48 -1.32 -10.43
C LYS A 84 -23.58 -1.57 -9.43
N LYS A 85 -24.33 -0.52 -9.06
CA LYS A 85 -25.44 -0.66 -8.13
C LYS A 85 -26.51 -1.62 -8.69
N PHE A 86 -27.10 -2.43 -7.82
CA PHE A 86 -28.23 -3.27 -8.20
C PHE A 86 -29.43 -2.40 -8.57
N PRO A 87 -30.15 -2.69 -9.67
CA PRO A 87 -31.24 -1.84 -10.14
C PRO A 87 -32.42 -1.82 -9.16
N ILE A 88 -33.17 -0.72 -9.20
CA ILE A 88 -34.42 -0.57 -8.44
C ILE A 88 -35.44 -1.61 -8.93
N GLY A 89 -36.23 -2.16 -8.00
CA GLY A 89 -37.23 -3.20 -8.26
C GLY A 89 -36.69 -4.63 -8.27
N ARG A 90 -35.38 -4.84 -8.11
CA ARG A 90 -34.81 -6.19 -7.96
C ARG A 90 -34.98 -6.73 -6.54
N GLN A 91 -35.23 -8.03 -6.45
CA GLN A 91 -35.17 -8.78 -5.20
C GLN A 91 -33.72 -9.14 -4.85
N VAL A 92 -33.36 -8.92 -3.59
CA VAL A 92 -32.03 -9.19 -3.01
C VAL A 92 -32.20 -9.80 -1.62
N MET A 93 -31.20 -10.53 -1.15
CA MET A 93 -31.17 -11.04 0.22
C MET A 93 -30.03 -10.40 1.00
N ILE A 94 -30.23 -10.16 2.30
CA ILE A 94 -29.21 -9.56 3.17
C ILE A 94 -28.41 -10.68 3.82
N ARG A 95 -27.07 -10.58 3.81
CA ARG A 95 -26.21 -11.52 4.53
C ARG A 95 -26.46 -11.42 6.04
N ASN A 96 -26.75 -12.53 6.69
CA ASN A 96 -26.96 -12.59 8.13
C ASN A 96 -25.62 -12.46 8.87
N VAL A 97 -25.36 -11.30 9.46
CA VAL A 97 -24.16 -11.05 10.28
C VAL A 97 -24.35 -11.57 11.71
N MET A 98 -25.60 -11.68 12.17
CA MET A 98 -25.97 -12.09 13.54
C MET A 98 -26.10 -13.62 13.67
N LYS A 99 -25.63 -14.38 12.69
CA LYS A 99 -25.60 -15.84 12.70
C LYS A 99 -24.71 -16.33 13.85
N THR A 100 -25.25 -17.21 14.70
CA THR A 100 -24.51 -17.76 15.86
C THR A 100 -24.26 -19.25 15.73
N GLY A 101 -25.24 -20.01 15.22
CA GLY A 101 -25.16 -21.46 15.00
C GLY A 101 -24.85 -21.83 13.56
N LYS A 102 -24.35 -23.05 13.31
CA LYS A 102 -24.09 -23.53 11.94
C LYS A 102 -25.38 -23.69 11.11
N THR A 103 -26.48 -24.02 11.79
CA THR A 103 -27.82 -24.26 11.21
C THR A 103 -28.57 -22.99 10.83
N ASP A 104 -28.16 -21.83 11.34
CA ASP A 104 -28.85 -20.57 11.05
C ASP A 104 -28.73 -20.19 9.55
N PRO A 105 -29.74 -19.54 8.97
CA PRO A 105 -29.69 -19.12 7.57
C PRO A 105 -28.57 -18.09 7.35
N ASN A 106 -27.83 -18.27 6.25
CA ASN A 106 -26.76 -17.35 5.84
C ASN A 106 -27.30 -16.02 5.29
N PHE A 107 -28.54 -16.01 4.80
CA PHE A 107 -29.19 -14.86 4.18
C PHE A 107 -30.61 -14.71 4.70
N ILE A 108 -31.05 -13.46 4.87
CA ILE A 108 -32.37 -13.08 5.38
C ILE A 108 -33.17 -12.49 4.23
N GLY A 109 -34.38 -13.03 4.04
CA GLY A 109 -35.49 -12.47 3.25
C GLY A 109 -35.23 -12.24 1.77
N PRO A 110 -36.24 -12.33 0.90
CA PRO A 110 -36.22 -11.58 -0.35
C PRO A 110 -36.72 -10.16 -0.08
N PHE A 111 -35.83 -9.18 -0.11
CA PHE A 111 -36.21 -7.77 -0.06
C PHE A 111 -36.16 -7.14 -1.45
N THR A 112 -37.04 -6.19 -1.72
CA THR A 112 -37.05 -5.43 -2.97
C THR A 112 -36.34 -4.09 -2.79
N ILE A 113 -35.45 -3.74 -3.73
CA ILE A 113 -34.79 -2.43 -3.73
C ILE A 113 -35.78 -1.36 -4.17
N GLN A 114 -36.14 -0.44 -3.29
CA GLN A 114 -37.06 0.66 -3.59
C GLN A 114 -36.33 1.91 -4.10
N ASN A 115 -35.22 2.28 -3.48
CA ASN A 115 -34.44 3.46 -3.85
C ASN A 115 -32.99 3.37 -3.36
N TYR A 116 -32.15 4.31 -3.77
CA TYR A 116 -30.83 4.55 -3.20
C TYR A 116 -30.87 5.78 -2.30
N ALA A 117 -30.32 5.65 -1.10
CA ALA A 117 -30.05 6.80 -0.26
C ALA A 117 -28.88 7.63 -0.85
N THR A 118 -28.79 8.90 -0.45
CA THR A 118 -27.74 9.84 -0.90
C THR A 118 -26.32 9.37 -0.58
N ASN A 119 -26.14 8.58 0.48
CA ASN A 119 -24.87 7.96 0.86
C ASN A 119 -24.58 6.64 0.12
N GLY A 120 -25.45 6.22 -0.79
CA GLY A 120 -25.26 5.01 -1.60
C GLY A 120 -25.77 3.72 -0.96
N PHE A 121 -26.41 3.77 0.21
CA PHE A 121 -27.11 2.61 0.76
C PHE A 121 -28.38 2.30 -0.05
N TYR A 122 -28.79 1.04 -0.01
CA TYR A 122 -30.04 0.58 -0.60
C TYR A 122 -31.17 0.74 0.43
N VAL A 123 -32.28 1.33 0.01
CA VAL A 123 -33.53 1.31 0.78
C VAL A 123 -34.29 0.06 0.34
N LEU A 124 -34.49 -0.85 1.28
CA LEU A 124 -35.09 -2.15 1.07
C LEU A 124 -36.50 -2.19 1.65
N VAL A 125 -37.41 -2.86 0.96
CA VAL A 125 -38.80 -3.10 1.38
C VAL A 125 -39.06 -4.60 1.32
N ASP A 126 -39.84 -5.12 2.26
CA ASP A 126 -40.31 -6.51 2.28
C ASP A 126 -41.44 -6.72 1.27
#